data_AF-A0A956E0J8-F1
#
_entry.id   AF-A0A956E0J8-F1
#
_cell.length_a   1.000
_cell.length_b   1.000
_cell.length_c   1.000
_cell.angle_alpha   90.00
_cell.angle_beta   90.00
_cell.angle_gamma   90.00
#
_symmetry.space_group_name_H-M   'P 1'
#
loop_
_entity.id
_entity.type
_entity.pdbx_description
1 polymer ?
#
loop_
_entity_poly.entity_id
_entity_poly.type
_entity_poly.pdbx_seq_one_letter_code
_entity_poly.pdbx_strand_id
1 'polypeptide(L)'
;MGGSGGSGGVEACIDLATDECGVCSCVSCYDQLDTCIQDTGCTDIIDCVQTTGCSGFQCYQPGACRAVIDANGGLFGSSLNRVVQLTNCLNQSGCPCN
;
A
#
# COMPACT_ATOMS: atom_id res chain seq x y z
N MET A 1 -25.15 22.78 -18.24
CA MET A 1 -25.61 21.49 -17.69
C MET A 1 -24.43 20.54 -17.81
N GLY A 2 -23.76 19.99 -16.81
CA GLY A 2 -23.83 19.97 -15.36
C GLY A 2 -22.80 18.93 -14.89
N GLY A 3 -22.17 19.14 -13.72
CA GLY A 3 -21.49 18.08 -12.97
C GLY A 3 -19.97 17.99 -13.10
N SER A 4 -19.25 18.74 -12.27
CA SER A 4 -17.93 18.33 -11.74
C SER A 4 -18.12 17.03 -10.95
N GLY A 5 -17.38 15.96 -11.24
CA GLY A 5 -17.55 14.74 -10.47
C GLY A 5 -16.57 13.63 -10.82
N GLY A 6 -15.59 13.40 -9.93
CA GLY A 6 -14.86 12.14 -9.85
C GLY A 6 -13.36 12.20 -10.15
N SER A 7 -12.60 13.15 -9.60
CA SER A 7 -11.13 13.09 -9.58
C SER A 7 -10.61 12.11 -8.54
N GLY A 8 -11.23 10.93 -8.41
CA GLY A 8 -10.88 9.88 -7.47
C GLY A 8 -10.82 8.57 -8.23
N GLY A 9 -9.67 8.30 -8.83
CA GLY A 9 -9.45 7.22 -9.77
C GLY A 9 -7.97 7.04 -10.04
N VAL A 10 -7.65 6.12 -10.94
CA VAL A 10 -6.29 5.87 -11.41
C VAL A 10 -5.60 7.18 -11.82
N GLU A 11 -6.29 8.08 -12.52
CA GLU A 11 -5.69 9.35 -12.95
C GLU A 11 -5.28 10.26 -11.79
N ALA A 12 -6.12 10.37 -10.74
CA ALA A 12 -5.77 11.16 -9.56
C ALA A 12 -4.63 10.53 -8.75
N CYS A 13 -4.56 9.20 -8.73
CA CYS A 13 -3.43 8.48 -8.14
C CYS A 13 -2.13 8.78 -8.91
N ILE A 14 -2.18 8.76 -10.24
CA ILE A 14 -1.03 9.10 -11.11
C ILE A 14 -0.59 10.55 -10.89
N ASP A 15 -1.53 11.49 -10.78
CA ASP A 15 -1.22 12.91 -10.53
C ASP A 15 -0.54 13.14 -9.16
N LEU A 16 -0.81 12.27 -8.17
CA LEU A 16 -0.19 12.30 -6.85
C LEU A 16 1.13 11.52 -6.78
N ALA A 17 1.40 10.65 -7.74
CA ALA A 17 2.61 9.85 -7.76
C ALA A 17 3.84 10.72 -8.01
N THR A 18 4.82 10.61 -7.11
CA THR A 18 6.08 11.36 -7.19
C THR A 18 7.16 10.68 -8.01
N ASP A 19 6.93 9.43 -8.39
CA ASP A 19 7.93 8.52 -8.95
C ASP A 19 7.28 7.47 -9.87
N GLU A 20 8.13 6.82 -10.67
CA GLU A 20 7.69 5.81 -11.65
C GLU A 20 7.04 4.59 -11.01
N CYS A 21 7.42 4.25 -9.76
CA CYS A 21 6.75 3.22 -8.99
C CYS A 21 5.34 3.64 -8.63
N GLY A 22 5.13 4.86 -8.12
CA GLY A 22 3.81 5.39 -7.81
C GLY A 22 2.89 5.37 -9.04
N VAL A 23 3.37 5.84 -10.20
CA VAL A 23 2.59 5.82 -11.44
C VAL A 23 2.24 4.39 -11.85
N CYS A 24 3.20 3.47 -11.81
CA CYS A 24 2.97 2.06 -12.15
C CYS A 24 1.99 1.38 -11.18
N SER A 25 2.12 1.66 -9.88
CA SER A 25 1.23 1.18 -8.83
C SER A 25 -0.20 1.64 -9.09
N CYS A 26 -0.38 2.90 -9.48
CA CYS A 26 -1.67 3.46 -9.83
C CYS A 26 -2.26 2.85 -11.10
N VAL A 27 -1.47 2.46 -12.09
CA VAL A 27 -2.00 1.88 -13.34
C VAL A 27 -2.30 0.39 -13.18
N SER A 28 -1.41 -0.35 -12.53
CA SER A 28 -1.46 -1.82 -12.48
C SER A 28 -2.07 -2.37 -11.20
N CYS A 29 -2.00 -1.63 -10.09
CA CYS A 29 -2.36 -2.08 -8.75
C CYS A 29 -3.33 -1.15 -8.03
N TYR A 30 -4.07 -0.32 -8.78
CA TYR A 30 -4.97 0.68 -8.21
C TYR A 30 -5.97 0.10 -7.22
N ASP A 31 -6.59 -1.03 -7.56
CA ASP A 31 -7.63 -1.64 -6.73
C ASP A 31 -7.09 -2.02 -5.35
N GLN A 32 -5.91 -2.66 -5.31
CA GLN A 32 -5.24 -3.03 -4.07
C GLN A 32 -4.73 -1.80 -3.32
N LEU A 33 -4.29 -0.77 -4.04
CA LEU A 33 -3.79 0.48 -3.48
C LEU A 33 -4.93 1.30 -2.85
N ASP A 34 -6.03 1.50 -3.56
CA ASP A 34 -7.25 2.17 -3.06
C ASP A 34 -7.82 1.43 -1.85
N THR A 35 -7.92 0.10 -1.95
CA THR A 35 -8.31 -0.78 -0.86
C THR A 35 -7.40 -0.62 0.37
N CYS A 36 -6.10 -0.39 0.17
CA CYS A 36 -5.15 -0.14 1.26
C CYS A 36 -5.27 1.26 1.83
N ILE A 37 -5.40 2.30 1.00
CA ILE A 37 -5.52 3.70 1.44
C ILE A 37 -6.80 3.92 2.26
N GLN A 38 -7.86 3.18 1.97
CA GLN A 38 -9.10 3.18 2.75
C GLN A 38 -9.00 2.43 4.10
N ASP A 39 -7.93 1.68 4.34
CA ASP A 39 -7.68 0.92 5.56
C ASP A 39 -6.52 1.55 6.34
N THR A 40 -6.84 2.26 7.43
CA THR A 40 -5.83 2.95 8.26
C THR A 40 -4.73 2.00 8.74
N GLY A 41 -5.07 0.75 9.06
CA GLY A 41 -4.07 -0.22 9.46
C GLY A 41 -3.12 -0.61 8.33
N CYS A 42 -3.61 -0.66 7.09
CA CYS A 42 -2.77 -0.90 5.92
C CYS A 42 -1.80 0.26 5.71
N THR A 43 -2.27 1.51 5.82
CA THR A 43 -1.41 2.69 5.71
C THR A 43 -0.37 2.77 6.83
N ASP A 44 -0.74 2.44 8.07
CA ASP A 44 0.18 2.43 9.22
C ASP A 44 1.28 1.37 9.05
N ILE A 45 0.91 0.18 8.53
CA ILE A 45 1.88 -0.89 8.27
C ILE A 45 2.83 -0.46 7.14
N ILE A 46 2.33 0.14 6.05
CA ILE A 46 3.19 0.63 4.95
C ILE A 46 4.14 1.72 5.44
N ASP A 47 3.65 2.69 6.20
CA ASP A 47 4.48 3.76 6.77
C ASP A 47 5.60 3.19 7.64
N CYS A 48 5.27 2.20 8.49
CA CYS A 48 6.27 1.52 9.29
C CYS A 48 7.29 0.76 8.43
N VAL A 49 6.84 0.07 7.38
CA VAL A 49 7.70 -0.68 6.45
C VAL A 49 8.67 0.27 5.75
N GLN A 50 8.19 1.43 5.26
CA GLN A 50 9.02 2.45 4.62
C GLN A 50 10.02 3.07 5.59
N THR A 51 9.59 3.40 6.81
CA THR A 51 10.45 4.02 7.83
C THR A 51 11.53 3.06 8.33
N THR A 52 11.19 1.78 8.48
CA THR A 52 12.11 0.75 8.99
C THR A 52 12.97 0.15 7.88
N GLY A 53 12.52 0.20 6.62
CA GLY A 53 13.14 -0.50 5.50
C GLY A 53 13.08 -2.03 5.63
N CYS A 54 12.13 -2.55 6.40
CA CYS A 54 11.95 -4.00 6.55
C CYS A 54 11.22 -4.57 5.34
N SER A 55 11.35 -5.87 5.07
CA SER A 55 10.55 -6.53 4.04
C SER A 55 10.10 -7.93 4.46
N GLY A 56 8.92 -8.33 3.97
CA GLY A 56 8.34 -9.65 4.24
C GLY A 56 8.30 -9.99 5.74
N PHE A 57 8.80 -11.18 6.09
CA PHE A 57 8.78 -11.66 7.47
C PHE A 57 9.69 -10.85 8.42
N GLN A 58 10.66 -10.10 7.89
CA GLN A 58 11.52 -9.25 8.72
C GLN A 58 10.74 -8.12 9.39
N CYS A 59 9.65 -7.66 8.78
CA CYS A 59 8.76 -6.67 9.38
C CYS A 59 8.04 -7.17 10.63
N TYR A 60 7.92 -8.49 10.79
CA TYR A 60 7.34 -9.09 11.98
C TYR A 60 8.39 -9.46 13.05
N GLN A 61 9.60 -8.91 12.97
CA GLN A 61 10.57 -9.02 14.05
C GLN A 61 10.30 -8.00 15.17
N PRO A 62 10.60 -8.35 16.43
CA PRO A 62 10.58 -7.38 17.52
C PRO A 62 11.55 -6.23 17.21
N GLY A 63 11.06 -4.99 17.31
CA GLY A 63 11.83 -3.78 16.99
C GLY A 63 11.67 -3.27 15.55
N ALA A 64 11.00 -4.02 14.67
CA ALA A 64 10.53 -3.54 13.37
C ALA A 64 9.04 -3.15 13.46
N CYS A 65 8.20 -3.63 12.54
CA CYS A 65 6.79 -3.29 12.48
C CYS A 65 5.87 -4.23 13.26
N ARG A 66 6.41 -5.20 14.01
CA ARG A 66 5.61 -6.18 14.75
C ARG A 66 4.54 -5.53 15.63
N ALA A 67 4.87 -4.48 16.38
CA ALA A 67 3.91 -3.81 17.25
C ALA A 67 2.77 -3.14 16.47
N VAL A 68 3.07 -2.53 15.32
CA VAL A 68 2.09 -1.90 14.43
C VAL A 68 1.20 -2.96 13.76
N ILE A 69 1.80 -4.06 13.31
CA ILE A 69 1.07 -5.20 12.73
C ILE A 69 0.15 -5.83 13.78
N ASP A 70 0.65 -6.09 14.99
CA ASP A 70 -0.13 -6.66 16.10
C ASP A 70 -1.28 -5.74 16.52
N ALA A 71 -1.07 -4.42 16.54
CA ALA A 71 -2.13 -3.44 16.83
C ALA A 71 -3.25 -3.43 15.77
N ASN A 72 -2.93 -3.81 14.53
CA ASN A 72 -3.86 -3.86 13.39
C ASN A 72 -4.38 -5.28 13.08
N GLY A 73 -4.39 -6.17 14.08
CA GLY A 73 -4.94 -7.52 13.98
C GLY A 73 -3.92 -8.64 13.75
N GLY A 74 -2.62 -8.32 13.77
CA GLY A 74 -1.53 -9.27 13.69
C GLY A 74 -1.29 -9.84 12.28
N LEU A 75 -0.53 -10.94 12.22
CA LEU A 75 -0.17 -11.60 10.95
C LEU A 75 -1.35 -12.08 10.11
N PHE A 76 -2.51 -12.25 10.72
CA PHE A 76 -3.73 -12.71 10.07
C PHE A 76 -4.79 -11.61 9.97
N GLY A 77 -4.43 -10.36 10.30
CA GLY A 77 -5.31 -9.20 10.21
C GLY A 77 -5.61 -8.82 8.77
N SER A 78 -6.79 -8.23 8.55
CA SER A 78 -7.21 -7.74 7.24
C SER A 78 -6.27 -6.67 6.69
N SER A 79 -5.74 -5.79 7.57
CA SER A 79 -4.82 -4.73 7.18
C SER A 79 -3.52 -5.27 6.60
N LEU A 80 -2.89 -6.25 7.26
CA LEU A 80 -1.69 -6.89 6.70
C LEU A 80 -2.01 -7.66 5.41
N ASN A 81 -3.18 -8.30 5.31
CA ASN A 81 -3.58 -8.97 4.08
C ASN A 81 -3.66 -7.99 2.89
N ARG A 82 -4.18 -6.78 3.09
CA ARG A 82 -4.20 -5.72 2.07
C ARG A 82 -2.79 -5.30 1.65
N VAL A 83 -1.86 -5.13 2.61
CA VAL A 83 -0.45 -4.84 2.30
C VAL A 83 0.17 -5.96 1.45
N VAL A 84 -0.11 -7.22 1.80
CA VAL A 84 0.39 -8.38 1.04
C VAL A 84 -0.21 -8.42 -0.37
N GLN A 85 -1.51 -8.14 -0.52
CA GLN A 85 -2.17 -8.06 -1.84
C GLN A 85 -1.55 -6.96 -2.71
N LEU A 86 -1.35 -5.77 -2.16
CA LEU A 86 -0.68 -4.66 -2.84
C LEU A 86 0.74 -5.05 -3.24
N THR A 87 1.53 -5.56 -2.30
CA THR A 87 2.92 -5.97 -2.54
C THR A 87 3.00 -7.06 -3.60
N ASN A 88 2.09 -8.05 -3.59
CA ASN A 88 2.03 -9.09 -4.62
C ASN A 88 1.71 -8.50 -5.98
N CYS A 89 0.78 -7.55 -6.06
CA CYS A 89 0.47 -6.87 -7.31
C CYS A 89 1.69 -6.11 -7.84
N LEU A 90 2.40 -5.36 -7.00
CA LEU A 90 3.60 -4.61 -7.41
C LEU A 90 4.69 -5.54 -7.95
N ASN A 91 4.91 -6.67 -7.28
CA ASN A 91 5.87 -7.69 -7.72
C ASN A 91 5.47 -8.36 -9.04
N GLN A 92 4.18 -8.65 -9.24
CA GLN A 92 3.70 -9.27 -10.49
C GLN A 92 3.64 -8.31 -11.67
N SER A 93 3.38 -7.03 -11.41
CA SER A 93 3.28 -5.98 -12.42
C SER A 93 4.66 -5.50 -12.89
N GLY A 94 5.74 -5.87 -12.18
CA GLY A 94 7.09 -5.45 -12.51
C GLY A 94 7.32 -3.95 -12.28
N CYS A 95 6.55 -3.33 -11.39
CA CYS A 95 6.71 -1.92 -11.08
C CYS A 95 8.08 -1.68 -10.41
N PRO A 96 8.85 -0.66 -10.83
CA PRO A 96 10.20 -0.40 -10.32
C PRO A 96 10.16 0.29 -8.94
N CYS A 97 9.54 -0.38 -7.96
CA CYS A 97 9.46 0.06 -6.57
C CYS A 97 10.72 -0.41 -5.82
N ASN A 98 11.83 0.30 -6.04
CA ASN A 98 13.12 0.09 -5.34
C ASN A 98 13.34 1.15 -4.27
#